data_AF-A0A814NS62-F1
#
_entry.id   AF-A0A814NS62-F1
#
_cell.length_a   1.000
_cell.length_b   1.000
_cell.length_c   1.000
_cell.angle_alpha   90.00
_cell.angle_beta   90.00
_cell.angle_gamma   90.00
#
_symmetry.space_group_name_H-M   'P 1'
#
loop_
_entity.id
_entity.type
_entity.pdbx_description
1 polymer ?
#
loop_
_entity_poly.entity_id
_entity_poly.type
_entity_poly.pdbx_seq_one_letter_code
_entity_poly.pdbx_strand_id
1 'polypeptide(L)'
;MLDTIVRQYDTSWCWNEYSTLFTGNYDLQIILDALKQQGYTLRAIDMNESIDAFDFKDCFGLLLNITLDRPFLDRLPLVSSWTKPGRHWLAIKSVDGEHYYNLDSKLSQPRLIGGQTDLKDYLNKLDRAQTYMYMVIDETMTEKFPSD
;
A
#
# COMPACT_ATOMS: atom_id res chain seq x y z
N MET A 1 -17.86 -4.63 1.66
CA MET A 1 -17.63 -3.18 1.60
C MET A 1 -16.80 -2.83 0.38
N LEU A 2 -15.56 -3.33 0.24
CA LEU A 2 -14.77 -3.22 -0.99
C LEU A 2 -15.48 -3.84 -2.21
N ASP A 3 -16.09 -5.02 -2.07
CA ASP A 3 -16.86 -5.67 -3.14
C ASP A 3 -18.03 -4.83 -3.67
N THR A 4 -18.57 -3.92 -2.86
CA THR A 4 -19.67 -3.02 -3.26
C THR A 4 -19.15 -1.87 -4.12
N ILE A 5 -17.95 -1.36 -3.83
CA ILE A 5 -17.27 -0.30 -4.58
C ILE A 5 -16.76 -0.87 -5.91
N VAL A 6 -16.19 -2.06 -5.88
CA VAL A 6 -15.79 -2.80 -7.09
C VAL A 6 -16.97 -2.94 -8.07
N ARG A 7 -18.18 -3.21 -7.55
CA ARG A 7 -19.41 -3.29 -8.35
C ARG A 7 -19.93 -1.95 -8.90
N GLN A 8 -19.49 -0.81 -8.36
CA GLN A 8 -19.80 0.51 -8.92
C GLN A 8 -18.95 0.82 -10.15
N TYR A 9 -17.74 0.25 -10.23
CA TYR A 9 -16.83 0.42 -11.36
C TYR A 9 -17.00 -0.65 -12.44
N ASP A 10 -17.39 -1.87 -12.09
CA ASP A 10 -17.60 -2.95 -13.07
C ASP A 10 -18.68 -3.96 -12.63
N THR A 11 -19.51 -4.40 -13.56
CA THR A 11 -20.60 -5.39 -13.34
C THR A 11 -20.17 -6.84 -13.58
N SER A 12 -18.94 -7.07 -14.01
CA SER A 12 -18.41 -8.40 -14.32
C SER A 12 -18.02 -9.18 -13.04
N TRP A 13 -18.49 -10.43 -12.92
CA TRP A 13 -18.43 -11.23 -11.69
C TRP A 13 -17.05 -11.83 -11.36
N CYS A 14 -16.19 -12.04 -12.36
CA CYS A 14 -14.95 -12.82 -12.18
C CYS A 14 -13.73 -12.35 -12.97
N TRP A 15 -13.87 -11.34 -13.85
CA TRP A 15 -12.78 -10.78 -14.66
C TRP A 15 -12.96 -9.27 -14.75
N ASN A 16 -12.35 -8.54 -13.84
CA ASN A 16 -12.45 -7.09 -13.77
C ASN A 16 -11.07 -6.47 -14.07
N GLU A 17 -11.01 -5.48 -14.97
CA GLU A 17 -9.80 -4.71 -15.29
C GLU A 17 -9.26 -3.90 -14.09
N TYR A 18 -10.13 -3.56 -13.14
CA TYR A 18 -9.90 -2.81 -11.90
C TYR A 18 -9.60 -3.68 -10.68
N SER A 19 -9.82 -5.00 -10.74
CA SER A 19 -9.43 -5.91 -9.67
C SER A 19 -9.28 -7.35 -10.14
N THR A 20 -8.13 -7.95 -9.86
CA THR A 20 -8.04 -9.42 -9.87
C THR A 20 -8.52 -9.91 -8.51
N LEU A 21 -9.82 -10.24 -8.44
CA LEU A 21 -10.55 -10.76 -7.26
C LEU A 21 -9.86 -11.94 -6.53
N PHE A 22 -8.80 -12.51 -7.10
CA PHE A 22 -8.05 -13.64 -6.55
C PHE A 22 -6.59 -13.33 -6.16
N THR A 23 -6.01 -12.18 -6.53
CA THR A 23 -4.59 -11.89 -6.26
C THR A 23 -4.38 -10.73 -5.27
N GLY A 24 -5.44 -10.00 -4.91
CA GLY A 24 -5.35 -8.85 -4.01
C GLY A 24 -4.76 -7.59 -4.65
N ASN A 25 -4.54 -7.59 -5.97
CA ASN A 25 -4.09 -6.42 -6.71
C ASN A 25 -5.29 -5.54 -7.10
N TYR A 26 -5.82 -4.82 -6.12
CA TYR A 26 -6.83 -3.78 -6.36
C TYR A 26 -6.17 -2.58 -7.02
N ASP A 27 -6.88 -1.94 -7.96
CA ASP A 27 -6.49 -0.61 -8.42
C ASP A 27 -6.45 0.37 -7.22
N LEU A 28 -5.46 1.25 -7.20
CA LEU A 28 -5.34 2.33 -6.21
C LEU A 28 -6.63 3.16 -6.13
N GLN A 29 -7.32 3.36 -7.25
CA GLN A 29 -8.57 4.12 -7.32
C GLN A 29 -9.67 3.50 -6.44
N ILE A 30 -9.81 2.18 -6.42
CA ILE A 30 -10.79 1.50 -5.56
C ILE A 30 -10.47 1.72 -4.09
N ILE A 31 -9.18 1.69 -3.73
CA ILE A 31 -8.72 1.92 -2.36
C ILE A 31 -9.00 3.38 -1.96
N LEU A 32 -8.70 4.33 -2.84
CA LEU A 32 -9.00 5.75 -2.65
C LEU A 32 -10.49 5.98 -2.40
N ASP A 33 -11.38 5.39 -3.20
CA ASP A 33 -12.82 5.56 -3.02
C ASP A 33 -13.34 4.93 -1.73
N ALA A 34 -12.79 3.78 -1.34
CA ALA A 34 -13.11 3.13 -0.08
C ALA A 34 -12.70 4.00 1.12
N LEU A 35 -11.51 4.62 1.06
CA LEU A 35 -11.04 5.54 2.08
C LEU A 35 -11.89 6.81 2.12
N LYS A 36 -12.26 7.35 0.96
CA LYS A 36 -13.08 8.56 0.87
C LYS A 36 -14.46 8.38 1.52
N GLN A 37 -15.08 7.21 1.36
CA GLN A 37 -16.34 6.88 2.06
C GLN A 37 -16.20 6.86 3.59
N GLN A 38 -14.99 6.76 4.11
CA GLN A 38 -14.66 6.77 5.54
C GLN A 38 -14.05 8.10 6.00
N GLY A 39 -13.99 9.12 5.15
CA GLY A 39 -13.40 10.43 5.47
C GLY A 39 -11.87 10.48 5.42
N TYR A 40 -11.23 9.50 4.76
CA TYR A 40 -9.78 9.45 4.59
C TYR A 40 -9.39 9.65 3.13
N THR A 41 -8.16 10.11 2.92
CA THR A 41 -7.51 10.19 1.61
C THR A 41 -6.10 9.61 1.67
N LEU A 42 -5.47 9.45 0.50
CA LEU A 42 -4.08 9.02 0.40
C LEU A 42 -3.20 10.18 -0.05
N ARG A 43 -2.08 10.34 0.65
CA ARG A 43 -0.95 11.16 0.18
C ARG A 43 0.17 10.26 -0.28
N ALA A 44 0.56 10.39 -1.55
CA ALA A 44 1.74 9.72 -2.07
C ALA A 44 2.99 10.27 -1.39
N ILE A 45 3.89 9.36 -1.00
CA ILE A 45 5.25 9.71 -0.56
C ILE A 45 6.16 9.56 -1.77
N ASP A 46 6.92 10.62 -2.09
CA ASP A 46 8.00 10.50 -3.04
C ASP A 46 9.14 9.68 -2.43
N MET A 47 9.37 8.49 -2.99
CA MET A 47 10.44 7.60 -2.57
C MET A 47 11.84 8.14 -2.91
N ASN A 48 11.98 9.25 -3.64
CA ASN A 48 13.25 9.94 -3.81
C ASN A 48 13.62 10.83 -2.61
N GLU A 49 12.63 11.21 -1.79
CA GLU A 49 12.87 11.97 -0.58
C GLU A 49 13.38 11.08 0.56
N SER A 50 13.99 11.70 1.58
CA SER A 50 14.39 10.96 2.77
C SER A 50 13.16 10.58 3.60
N ILE A 51 13.00 9.30 3.93
CA ILE A 51 11.94 8.80 4.82
C ILE A 51 12.00 9.50 6.19
N ASP A 52 13.19 9.95 6.59
CA ASP A 52 13.37 10.67 7.85
C ASP A 52 12.67 12.02 7.90
N ALA A 53 12.40 12.64 6.75
CA ALA A 53 11.70 13.92 6.63
C ALA A 53 10.20 13.83 6.95
N PHE A 54 9.64 12.61 6.91
CA PHE A 54 8.21 12.40 7.16
C PHE A 54 7.93 12.16 8.65
N ASP A 55 6.84 12.75 9.13
CA ASP A 55 6.24 12.41 10.42
C ASP A 55 5.00 11.55 10.20
N PHE A 56 5.04 10.33 10.75
CA PHE A 56 3.99 9.32 10.62
C PHE A 56 3.00 9.36 11.78
N LYS A 57 3.21 10.21 12.80
CA LYS A 57 2.36 10.25 14.00
C LYS A 57 0.92 10.68 13.70
N ASP A 58 0.76 11.62 12.77
CA ASP A 58 -0.54 12.21 12.46
C ASP A 58 -1.30 11.45 11.36
N CYS A 59 -0.69 10.42 10.77
CA CYS A 59 -1.36 9.60 9.76
C CYS A 59 -2.14 8.46 10.44
N PHE A 60 -3.26 8.07 9.83
CA PHE A 60 -4.04 6.91 10.28
C PHE A 60 -3.27 5.59 10.07
N GLY A 61 -2.43 5.54 9.04
CA GLY A 61 -1.59 4.40 8.70
C GLY A 61 -0.88 4.61 7.37
N LEU A 62 -0.10 3.61 6.97
CA LEU A 62 0.63 3.57 5.71
C LEU A 62 0.11 2.45 4.83
N LEU A 63 0.08 2.71 3.54
CA LEU A 63 -0.25 1.75 2.51
C LEU A 63 0.90 1.68 1.51
N LEU A 64 1.45 0.49 1.33
CA LEU A 64 2.58 0.23 0.44
C LEU A 64 2.12 -0.69 -0.68
N ASN A 65 2.50 -0.36 -1.91
CA ASN A 65 2.36 -1.24 -3.05
C ASN A 65 3.74 -1.73 -3.45
N ILE A 66 4.06 -2.98 -3.12
CA ILE A 66 5.36 -3.58 -3.39
C ILE A 66 5.28 -4.56 -4.57
N THR A 67 6.28 -4.54 -5.43
CA THR A 67 6.47 -5.59 -6.44
C THR A 67 6.89 -6.89 -5.76
N LEU A 68 6.27 -8.01 -6.11
CA LEU A 68 6.64 -9.33 -5.63
C LEU A 68 7.77 -9.89 -6.48
N ASP A 69 8.92 -10.15 -5.85
CA ASP A 69 10.03 -10.84 -6.50
C ASP A 69 9.62 -12.27 -6.90
N ARG A 70 9.92 -12.65 -8.15
CA ARG A 70 9.67 -14.00 -8.68
C ARG A 70 10.97 -14.61 -9.19
N PRO A 71 11.93 -14.89 -8.29
CA PRO A 71 13.28 -15.31 -8.68
C PRO A 71 13.32 -16.59 -9.52
N PHE A 72 12.28 -17.43 -9.49
CA PHE A 72 12.19 -18.62 -10.35
C PHE A 72 11.71 -18.30 -11.78
N LEU A 73 10.69 -17.44 -11.94
CA LEU A 73 10.16 -17.07 -13.26
C LEU A 73 11.09 -16.08 -13.98
N ASP A 74 11.76 -15.20 -13.25
CA ASP A 74 12.67 -14.20 -13.82
C ASP A 74 13.92 -14.84 -14.46
N ARG A 75 14.25 -16.07 -14.09
CA ARG A 75 15.35 -16.86 -14.68
C ARG A 75 14.97 -17.54 -16.01
N LEU A 76 13.70 -17.47 -16.42
CA LEU A 76 13.22 -17.99 -17.70
C LEU A 76 13.06 -16.83 -18.69
N PRO A 77 14.00 -16.62 -19.63
CA PRO A 77 14.07 -15.41 -20.45
C PRO A 77 12.86 -15.19 -21.38
N LEU A 78 12.14 -16.26 -21.72
CA LEU A 78 10.92 -16.18 -22.53
C LEU A 78 9.66 -15.86 -21.71
N VAL A 79 9.69 -16.13 -20.40
CA VAL A 79 8.55 -15.91 -19.48
C VAL A 79 8.67 -14.54 -18.81
N SER A 80 9.88 -14.15 -18.41
CA SER A 80 10.15 -12.87 -17.72
C SER A 80 9.78 -11.65 -18.56
N SER A 81 9.94 -11.70 -19.89
CA SER A 81 9.51 -10.62 -20.79
C SER A 81 7.99 -10.54 -20.98
N TRP A 82 7.24 -11.61 -20.69
CA TRP A 82 5.81 -11.69 -20.96
C TRP A 82 4.93 -11.52 -19.71
N THR A 83 5.50 -11.75 -18.52
CA THR A 83 4.77 -11.61 -17.26
C THR A 83 5.33 -10.48 -16.42
N LYS A 84 4.58 -9.39 -16.26
CA LYS A 84 4.91 -8.37 -15.25
C LYS A 84 4.90 -9.02 -13.86
N PRO A 85 5.87 -8.72 -12.98
CA PRO A 85 5.85 -9.22 -11.62
C PRO A 85 4.57 -8.73 -10.93
N GLY A 86 3.96 -9.62 -10.15
CA GLY A 86 2.72 -9.30 -9.44
C GLY A 86 2.98 -8.21 -8.40
N ARG A 87 1.98 -7.37 -8.14
CA ARG A 87 2.04 -6.37 -7.08
C ARG A 87 1.23 -6.81 -5.87
N HIS A 88 1.58 -6.27 -4.71
CA HIS A 88 0.97 -6.63 -3.43
C HIS A 88 0.81 -5.41 -2.54
N TRP A 89 -0.39 -5.27 -1.98
CA TRP A 89 -0.69 -4.22 -1.03
C TRP A 89 -0.34 -4.66 0.39
N LEU A 90 0.44 -3.83 1.07
CA LEU A 90 0.87 -3.99 2.44
C LEU A 90 0.37 -2.81 3.26
N ALA A 91 -0.33 -3.08 4.36
CA ALA A 91 -0.75 -2.04 5.31
C ALA A 91 0.15 -2.05 6.54
N ILE A 92 0.51 -0.86 7.02
CA ILE A 92 1.21 -0.66 8.29
C ILE A 92 0.39 0.33 9.12
N LYS A 93 0.18 0.03 10.40
CA LYS A 93 -0.61 0.90 11.28
C LYS A 93 -0.07 0.89 12.70
N SER A 94 -0.18 2.04 13.36
CA SER A 94 -0.01 2.15 14.82
C SER A 94 -1.30 1.74 15.54
N VAL A 95 -1.20 0.82 16.49
CA VAL A 95 -2.37 0.27 17.20
C VAL A 95 -2.60 0.95 18.55
N ASP A 96 -1.53 1.35 19.22
CA ASP A 96 -1.53 1.98 20.54
C ASP A 96 -0.99 3.41 20.53
N GLY A 97 -0.70 3.96 19.35
CA GLY A 97 -0.11 5.29 19.18
C GLY A 97 1.41 5.31 19.25
N GLU A 98 2.06 4.23 19.67
CA GLU A 98 3.52 4.15 19.86
C GLU A 98 4.18 3.11 18.95
N HIS A 99 3.53 1.96 18.79
CA HIS A 99 4.07 0.80 18.09
C HIS A 99 3.36 0.53 16.77
N TYR A 100 4.16 0.36 15.72
CA TYR A 100 3.72 0.07 14.37
C TYR A 100 3.75 -1.43 14.09
N TYR A 101 2.73 -1.89 13.39
CA TYR A 101 2.56 -3.28 13.00
C TYR A 101 2.41 -3.40 11.49
N ASN A 102 3.11 -4.37 10.93
CA ASN A 102 2.88 -4.87 9.58
C ASN A 102 1.62 -5.76 9.60
N LEU A 103 0.62 -5.36 8.82
CA LEU A 103 -0.68 -6.01 8.67
C LEU A 103 -0.82 -6.71 7.31
N ASP A 104 0.28 -7.20 6.75
CA ASP A 104 0.28 -7.98 5.51
C ASP A 104 -0.67 -9.18 5.62
N SER A 105 -1.62 -9.28 4.70
CA SER A 105 -2.52 -10.43 4.55
C SER A 105 -1.80 -11.78 4.34
N LYS A 106 -0.53 -11.78 3.93
CA LYS A 106 0.30 -12.99 3.80
C LYS A 106 0.86 -13.51 5.13
N LEU A 107 0.85 -12.67 6.17
CA LEU A 107 1.29 -13.09 7.50
C LEU A 107 0.13 -13.81 8.21
N SER A 108 0.46 -14.85 8.97
CA SER A 108 -0.53 -15.53 9.82
C SER A 108 -1.03 -14.65 10.98
N GLN A 109 -0.28 -13.61 11.33
CA GLN A 109 -0.59 -12.66 12.38
C GLN A 109 0.13 -11.32 12.14
N PRO A 110 -0.39 -10.20 12.67
CA PRO A 110 0.30 -8.91 12.66
C PRO A 110 1.73 -9.02 13.19
N ARG A 111 2.70 -8.46 12.46
CA ARG A 111 4.10 -8.46 12.87
C ARG A 111 4.49 -7.09 13.42
N LEU A 112 4.93 -7.05 14.67
CA LEU A 112 5.48 -5.84 15.28
C LEU A 112 6.72 -5.38 14.50
N ILE A 113 6.72 -4.12 14.08
CA ILE A 113 7.89 -3.44 13.52
C ILE A 113 8.67 -2.77 14.66
N GLY A 114 7.97 -2.07 15.55
CA GLY A 114 8.56 -1.32 16.66
C GLY A 114 8.03 0.12 16.72
N GLY A 115 8.83 1.02 17.27
CA GLY A 115 8.49 2.44 17.38
C GLY A 115 8.69 3.21 16.06
N GLN A 116 8.61 4.54 16.13
CA GLN A 116 8.78 5.40 14.95
C GLN A 116 10.16 5.25 14.29
N THR A 117 11.23 5.10 15.07
CA THR A 117 12.59 4.88 14.53
C THR A 117 12.69 3.54 13.81
N ASP A 118 12.16 2.47 14.42
CA ASP A 118 12.16 1.13 13.82
C ASP A 118 11.33 1.10 12.53
N LEU A 119 10.24 1.86 12.47
CA LEU A 119 9.46 2.05 11.26
C LEU A 119 10.30 2.71 10.17
N LYS A 120 10.98 3.83 10.46
CA LYS A 120 11.83 4.51 9.47
C LYS A 120 12.93 3.59 8.95
N ASP A 121 13.58 2.84 9.83
CA ASP A 121 14.59 1.84 9.45
C ASP A 121 14.01 0.70 8.61
N TYR A 122 12.79 0.26 8.92
CA TYR A 122 12.08 -0.74 8.14
C TYR A 122 11.78 -0.25 6.72
N LEU A 123 11.26 0.98 6.60
CA LEU A 123 10.92 1.60 5.31
C LEU A 123 12.18 1.89 4.47
N ASN A 124 13.28 2.31 5.09
CA ASN A 124 14.55 2.56 4.40
C ASN A 124 15.19 1.28 3.82
N LYS A 125 14.82 0.10 4.31
CA LYS A 125 15.29 -1.19 3.77
C LYS A 125 14.50 -1.67 2.56
N LEU A 126 13.39 -1.01 2.22
CA LEU A 126 12.58 -1.38 1.07
C LEU A 126 13.27 -0.97 -0.25
N ASP A 127 13.06 -1.76 -1.30
CA ASP A 127 13.49 -1.37 -2.64
C ASP A 127 12.61 -0.21 -3.14
N ARG A 128 13.20 0.99 -3.16
CA ARG A 128 12.55 2.23 -3.57
C ARG A 128 12.06 2.20 -5.03
N ALA A 129 12.74 1.47 -5.91
CA ALA A 129 12.35 1.37 -7.31
C ALA A 129 11.12 0.46 -7.52
N GLN A 130 10.83 -0.41 -6.53
CA GLN A 130 9.77 -1.40 -6.60
C GLN A 130 8.59 -1.10 -5.65
N THR A 131 8.65 0.01 -4.92
CA THR A 131 7.70 0.35 -3.88
C THR A 131 7.03 1.68 -4.18
N TYR A 132 5.69 1.70 -4.21
CA TYR A 132 4.92 2.93 -4.03
C TYR A 132 4.42 3.01 -2.59
N MET A 133 4.47 4.19 -1.99
CA MET A 133 4.08 4.39 -0.60
C MET A 133 3.07 5.53 -0.50
N TYR A 134 2.08 5.31 0.35
CA TYR A 134 1.02 6.27 0.62
C TYR A 134 0.78 6.39 2.12
N MET A 135 0.58 7.61 2.59
CA MET A 135 0.02 7.88 3.92
C MET A 135 -1.49 7.96 3.83
N VAL A 136 -2.17 7.25 4.71
CA VAL A 136 -3.62 7.41 4.92
C VAL A 136 -3.80 8.56 5.91
N ILE A 137 -4.41 9.65 5.45
CA ILE A 137 -4.64 10.84 6.27
C ILE A 137 -6.14 11.19 6.26
N ASP A 138 -6.59 11.89 7.30
CA ASP A 138 -7.93 12.45 7.31
C ASP A 138 -8.08 13.48 6.18
N GLU A 139 -9.21 13.46 5.47
CA GLU A 139 -9.47 14.36 4.34
C GLU A 139 -9.36 15.85 4.75
N THR A 140 -9.70 16.16 6.00
CA THR A 140 -9.59 17.52 6.57
C THR A 140 -8.13 17.98 6.78
N MET A 141 -7.17 17.05 6.82
CA MET A 141 -5.75 17.33 7.05
C MET A 141 -4.94 17.48 5.76
N THR A 142 -5.61 17.48 4.60
CA THR A 142 -4.96 17.62 3.29
C THR A 142 -4.14 18.91 3.19
N GLU A 143 -4.59 20.02 3.80
CA GLU A 143 -3.85 21.29 3.82
C GLU A 143 -2.53 21.22 4.62
N LYS A 144 -2.46 20.35 5.63
CA LYS A 144 -1.25 20.11 6.43
C LYS A 144 -0.21 19.31 5.64
N PHE A 145 -0.65 18.61 4.60
CA PHE A 145 0.14 17.68 3.83
C PHE A 145 -0.09 17.88 2.32
N PRO A 146 0.40 19.01 1.76
CA PRO A 146 0.21 19.29 0.34
C PRO A 146 0.79 18.16 -0.51
N SER A 147 0.05 17.84 -1.58
CA SER A 147 0.51 17.02 -2.68
C SER A 147 1.11 18.02 -3.67
N ASP A 148 2.43 18.19 -3.64
CA ASP A 148 3.11 19.07 -4.60
C ASP A 148 2.95 18.58 -6.04
#